data_AF-A0A7C1RQ33-F1
#
_entry.id   AF-A0A7C1RQ33-F1
#
_cell.length_a   1.000
_cell.length_b   1.000
_cell.length_c   1.000
_cell.angle_alpha   90.00
_cell.angle_beta   90.00
_cell.angle_gamma   90.00
#
_symmetry.space_group_name_H-M   'P 1'
#
loop_
_entity.id
_entity.type
_entity.pdbx_description
1 polymer ?
#
loop_
_entity_poly.entity_id
_entity_poly.type
_entity_poly.pdbx_seq_one_letter_code
_entity_poly.pdbx_strand_id
1 'polypeptide(L)'
;MNIRCYKKKHYKNNRILPGKQKGINLIIFIVFLFLAVAVAADDVLAQKNQRVVSDEIITRVRKEISQYPTTPDNLRMRYRILVAWARKLIDEDIDISEAFSRQEAMQIRELAEKGNTDEACSRVNNAFVRLGKISYKSNQQFEESTPKKKIVPRVISFNTKASKVEITDALPKNRKGFDIKNKPYFNTVVVNSENGIVKVKLTDEPIWIIEGNLPKTKKLKPEDSPFGFHPASINNRDYGYAQDIGVVYDRGGIYIMWFLVQPDITKNYDWQRSDNYFKILPYGMMPLKNITVAHDGMVKVPGRRSPPRKVRRREIDLSQHLEGTTYRPKDKGAYSTWVKATVERYDGDGIDDMPGLHTPAKYWQVDNEPPRLREGYTDLVLITSKAIKEADPQAKVLIGGLQLPCGEERKIRNYYRTQAPLLKELNGRAIDIVDFHWFGLVGEWKMLPEAMRIVKDDLKKYGFHNTPIWFTEMGIYSGKPSVRRRENLPLQSEREQASEMIKRYAVALSEGVEKIFWAWGMKEGFGNINDNDFFDNTGFIYDGIGPNDPGNGIKKNIYYTHKKMAQLLQYWDGNVPEKIEIGKNIFAYRFRFNSLEDVGIITAWIDD
;
A
#
# COMPACT_ATOMS: atom_id res chain seq x y z
N MET A 1 -65.80 -16.15 -8.99
CA MET A 1 -65.61 -15.47 -10.31
C MET A 1 -64.18 -14.97 -10.36
N ASN A 2 -63.18 -15.68 -10.88
CA ASN A 2 -63.02 -16.37 -12.16
C ASN A 2 -62.76 -15.40 -13.34
N ILE A 3 -61.59 -15.59 -13.98
CA ILE A 3 -61.27 -15.43 -15.42
C ILE A 3 -60.52 -14.15 -15.89
N ARG A 4 -59.26 -14.40 -16.31
CA ARG A 4 -58.49 -13.95 -17.50
C ARG A 4 -58.94 -12.71 -18.28
N CYS A 5 -57.96 -11.87 -18.69
CA CYS A 5 -57.48 -11.87 -20.09
C CYS A 5 -56.21 -11.04 -20.33
N TYR A 6 -55.24 -11.69 -20.97
CA TYR A 6 -54.05 -11.12 -21.61
C TYR A 6 -54.43 -10.34 -22.88
N LYS A 7 -53.76 -9.20 -23.15
CA LYS A 7 -53.58 -8.68 -24.52
C LYS A 7 -52.12 -8.28 -24.77
N LYS A 8 -51.52 -8.95 -25.74
CA LYS A 8 -50.23 -8.64 -26.39
C LYS A 8 -50.29 -7.26 -27.07
N LYS A 9 -49.21 -6.48 -26.98
CA LYS A 9 -48.88 -5.44 -27.97
C LYS A 9 -47.54 -5.77 -28.63
N HIS A 10 -47.60 -6.02 -29.93
CA HIS A 10 -46.48 -6.06 -30.85
C HIS A 10 -45.97 -4.64 -31.12
N TYR A 11 -44.66 -4.42 -31.05
CA TYR A 11 -44.02 -3.34 -31.81
C TYR A 11 -42.93 -3.92 -32.70
N LYS A 12 -43.07 -3.60 -33.99
CA LYS A 12 -42.24 -4.03 -35.11
C LYS A 12 -40.90 -3.31 -35.08
N ASN A 13 -39.83 -4.07 -35.28
CA ASN A 13 -38.50 -3.58 -35.63
C ASN A 13 -38.52 -2.99 -37.06
N ASN A 14 -38.13 -1.72 -37.20
CA ASN A 14 -37.65 -1.16 -38.46
C ASN A 14 -36.14 -0.94 -38.33
N ARG A 15 -35.36 -1.84 -38.94
CA ARG A 15 -33.93 -1.63 -39.21
C ARG A 15 -33.80 -0.94 -40.56
N ILE A 16 -33.17 0.23 -40.55
CA ILE A 16 -32.60 0.87 -41.74
C ILE A 16 -31.16 0.38 -41.85
N LEU A 17 -30.80 -0.20 -43.00
CA LEU A 17 -29.42 -0.43 -43.41
C LEU A 17 -28.88 0.86 -44.06
N PRO A 18 -27.57 1.12 -43.94
CA PRO A 18 -26.81 1.26 -45.19
C PRO A 18 -25.52 0.43 -45.21
N GLY A 19 -25.15 0.08 -46.44
CA GLY A 19 -24.12 -0.90 -46.77
C GLY A 19 -22.67 -0.48 -46.54
N LYS A 20 -21.81 -1.47 -46.84
CA LYS A 20 -20.36 -1.45 -47.08
C LYS A 20 -19.42 -1.61 -45.88
N GLN A 21 -19.29 -2.86 -45.42
CA GLN A 21 -18.03 -3.41 -44.88
C GLN A 21 -17.97 -4.94 -45.09
N LYS A 22 -18.15 -5.40 -46.33
CA LYS A 22 -18.02 -6.82 -46.71
C LYS A 22 -16.59 -7.18 -47.15
N GLY A 23 -15.61 -6.87 -46.30
CA GLY A 23 -14.19 -7.22 -46.55
C GLY A 23 -13.49 -7.84 -45.35
N ILE A 24 -13.76 -7.36 -44.13
CA ILE A 24 -13.06 -7.80 -42.91
C ILE A 24 -13.79 -8.99 -42.25
N ASN A 25 -15.13 -9.03 -42.31
CA ASN A 25 -15.91 -10.12 -41.72
C ASN A 25 -15.76 -11.47 -42.44
N LEU A 26 -15.31 -11.50 -43.70
CA LEU A 26 -15.08 -12.78 -44.38
C LEU A 26 -13.78 -13.45 -43.88
N ILE A 27 -12.76 -12.66 -43.54
CA ILE A 27 -11.49 -13.17 -42.98
C ILE A 27 -11.70 -13.66 -41.55
N ILE A 28 -12.45 -12.92 -40.72
CA ILE A 28 -12.79 -13.33 -39.34
C ILE A 28 -13.68 -14.59 -39.35
N PHE A 29 -14.65 -14.70 -40.26
CA PHE A 29 -15.53 -15.86 -40.36
C PHE A 29 -14.82 -17.10 -40.93
N ILE A 30 -13.87 -16.92 -41.85
CA ILE A 30 -13.00 -18.00 -42.35
C ILE A 30 -12.02 -18.46 -41.26
N VAL A 31 -11.44 -17.55 -40.47
CA VAL A 31 -10.62 -17.92 -39.30
C VAL A 31 -11.44 -18.69 -38.24
N PHE A 32 -12.70 -18.28 -38.00
CA PHE A 32 -13.64 -18.99 -37.13
C PHE A 32 -13.95 -20.42 -37.61
N LEU A 33 -14.23 -20.60 -38.90
CA LEU A 33 -14.59 -21.91 -39.47
C LEU A 33 -13.38 -22.87 -39.50
N PHE A 34 -12.17 -22.36 -39.72
CA PHE A 34 -10.97 -23.21 -39.79
C PHE A 34 -10.30 -23.50 -38.43
N LEU A 35 -10.62 -22.78 -37.35
CA LEU A 35 -10.23 -23.18 -36.00
C LEU A 35 -11.16 -24.28 -35.45
N ALA A 36 -12.46 -24.21 -35.78
CA ALA A 36 -13.46 -25.21 -35.40
C ALA A 36 -13.17 -26.60 -36.01
N VAL A 37 -12.67 -26.65 -37.25
CA VAL A 37 -12.35 -27.93 -37.92
C VAL A 37 -11.08 -28.60 -37.35
N ALA A 38 -10.12 -27.83 -36.83
CA ALA A 38 -8.97 -28.40 -36.12
C ALA A 38 -9.33 -28.95 -34.73
N VAL A 39 -10.43 -28.48 -34.13
CA VAL A 39 -11.00 -29.02 -32.89
C VAL A 39 -11.79 -30.30 -33.16
N ALA A 40 -12.48 -30.40 -34.30
CA ALA A 40 -13.27 -31.58 -34.65
C ALA A 40 -12.43 -32.86 -34.87
N ALA A 41 -11.14 -32.73 -35.22
CA ALA A 41 -10.24 -33.87 -35.35
C ALA A 41 -9.71 -34.40 -33.99
N ASP A 42 -9.72 -33.56 -32.95
CA ASP A 42 -9.44 -33.99 -31.56
C ASP A 42 -10.73 -34.52 -30.86
N ASP A 43 -11.93 -34.19 -31.36
CA ASP A 43 -13.22 -34.58 -30.73
C ASP A 43 -13.55 -36.09 -30.80
N VAL A 44 -13.00 -36.84 -31.77
CA VAL A 44 -13.27 -38.29 -31.88
C VAL A 44 -12.39 -39.12 -30.94
N LEU A 45 -11.26 -38.57 -30.46
CA LEU A 45 -10.36 -39.22 -29.50
C LEU A 45 -10.44 -38.62 -28.08
N ALA A 46 -11.07 -37.45 -27.90
CA ALA A 46 -11.19 -36.74 -26.63
C ALA A 46 -12.56 -36.87 -25.92
N GLN A 47 -13.46 -37.75 -26.37
CA GLN A 47 -14.76 -37.98 -25.73
C GLN A 47 -14.73 -38.71 -24.37
N LYS A 48 -13.54 -39.00 -23.82
CA LYS A 48 -13.40 -39.52 -22.44
C LYS A 48 -12.53 -38.58 -21.62
N ASN A 49 -13.20 -37.67 -20.90
CA ASN A 49 -12.70 -36.84 -19.78
C ASN A 49 -11.83 -35.63 -20.13
N GLN A 50 -12.43 -34.43 -20.26
CA GLN A 50 -11.77 -33.22 -19.70
C GLN A 50 -12.67 -32.01 -19.41
N ARG A 51 -12.38 -31.41 -18.25
CA ARG A 51 -12.95 -30.20 -17.67
C ARG A 51 -12.56 -28.95 -18.48
N VAL A 52 -13.50 -28.01 -18.60
CA VAL A 52 -13.25 -26.61 -19.02
C VAL A 52 -12.17 -26.01 -18.12
N VAL A 53 -11.17 -25.33 -18.71
CA VAL A 53 -10.15 -24.59 -17.92
C VAL A 53 -10.82 -23.35 -17.34
N SER A 54 -10.88 -23.24 -16.02
CA SER A 54 -11.52 -22.11 -15.34
C SER A 54 -10.64 -20.85 -15.34
N ASP A 55 -11.27 -19.68 -15.18
CA ASP A 55 -10.59 -18.38 -15.01
C ASP A 55 -9.60 -18.37 -13.85
N GLU A 56 -9.91 -19.08 -12.77
CA GLU A 56 -9.03 -19.23 -11.61
C GLU A 56 -7.73 -19.97 -11.98
N ILE A 57 -7.82 -20.99 -12.85
CA ILE A 57 -6.66 -21.76 -13.31
C ILE A 57 -5.80 -20.90 -14.25
N ILE A 58 -6.41 -20.18 -15.18
CA ILE A 58 -5.71 -19.24 -16.07
C ILE A 58 -4.95 -18.20 -15.24
N THR A 59 -5.63 -17.59 -14.27
CA THR A 59 -5.06 -16.57 -13.39
C THR A 59 -3.91 -17.12 -12.58
N ARG A 60 -4.07 -18.28 -11.94
CA ARG A 60 -3.02 -18.93 -11.14
C ARG A 60 -1.77 -19.22 -11.98
N VAL A 61 -1.94 -19.83 -13.15
CA VAL A 61 -0.82 -20.22 -14.02
C VAL A 61 -0.10 -19.01 -14.61
N ARG A 62 -0.82 -17.92 -14.91
CA ARG A 62 -0.22 -16.64 -15.29
C ARG A 62 0.68 -16.06 -14.19
N LYS A 63 0.28 -16.16 -12.92
CA LYS A 63 1.08 -15.67 -11.78
C LYS A 63 2.34 -16.52 -11.57
N GLU A 64 2.20 -17.84 -11.68
CA GLU A 64 3.30 -18.77 -11.45
C GLU A 64 4.39 -18.71 -12.52
N ILE A 65 4.08 -18.35 -13.77
CA ILE A 65 5.00 -18.53 -14.91
C ILE A 65 6.34 -17.79 -14.76
N SER A 66 6.36 -16.69 -14.00
CA SER A 66 7.57 -15.88 -13.74
C SER A 66 8.50 -16.50 -12.70
N GLN A 67 7.98 -17.35 -11.81
CA GLN A 67 8.71 -17.99 -10.71
C GLN A 67 8.93 -19.49 -10.98
N TYR A 68 7.99 -20.11 -11.67
CA TYR A 68 7.95 -21.53 -12.02
C TYR A 68 7.73 -21.64 -13.53
N PRO A 69 8.81 -21.55 -14.33
CA PRO A 69 8.70 -21.65 -15.78
C PRO A 69 8.12 -23.00 -16.20
N THR A 70 7.64 -23.05 -17.43
CA THR A 70 7.20 -24.31 -18.05
C THR A 70 8.37 -25.30 -18.09
N THR A 71 8.11 -26.53 -17.65
CA THR A 71 9.04 -27.67 -17.68
C THR A 71 8.43 -28.80 -18.51
N PRO A 72 9.21 -29.78 -18.97
CA PRO A 72 8.68 -30.92 -19.71
C PRO A 72 7.50 -31.61 -19.01
N ASP A 73 7.58 -31.75 -17.68
CA ASP A 73 6.53 -32.39 -16.86
C ASP A 73 5.19 -31.64 -16.87
N ASN A 74 5.21 -30.32 -17.04
CA ASN A 74 4.00 -29.48 -16.99
C ASN A 74 3.64 -28.82 -18.33
N LEU A 75 4.44 -29.05 -19.38
CA LEU A 75 4.32 -28.46 -20.71
C LEU A 75 2.92 -28.59 -21.29
N ARG A 76 2.37 -29.82 -21.27
CA ARG A 76 1.03 -30.10 -21.82
C ARG A 76 -0.07 -29.32 -21.11
N MET A 77 0.04 -29.16 -19.79
CA MET A 77 -0.92 -28.39 -18.99
C MET A 77 -0.79 -26.89 -19.26
N ARG A 78 0.45 -26.35 -19.23
CA ARG A 78 0.72 -24.92 -19.43
C ARG A 78 0.34 -24.46 -20.83
N TYR A 79 0.62 -25.27 -21.85
CA TYR A 79 0.19 -25.01 -23.23
C TYR A 79 -1.34 -24.91 -23.36
N ARG A 80 -2.09 -25.83 -22.74
CA ARG A 80 -3.56 -25.77 -22.77
C ARG A 80 -4.12 -24.51 -22.12
N ILE A 81 -3.50 -24.08 -21.03
CA ILE A 81 -3.93 -22.88 -20.30
C ILE A 81 -3.58 -21.61 -21.09
N LEU A 82 -2.43 -21.58 -21.75
CA LEU A 82 -2.04 -20.53 -22.67
C LEU A 82 -3.08 -20.37 -23.79
N VAL A 83 -3.48 -21.47 -24.43
CA VAL A 83 -4.48 -21.47 -25.51
C VAL A 83 -5.87 -21.06 -24.97
N ALA A 84 -6.25 -21.53 -23.78
CA ALA A 84 -7.51 -21.12 -23.16
C ALA A 84 -7.56 -19.61 -22.86
N TRP A 85 -6.45 -19.05 -22.38
CA TRP A 85 -6.33 -17.61 -22.14
C TRP A 85 -6.36 -16.80 -23.44
N ALA A 86 -5.62 -17.25 -24.46
CA ALA A 86 -5.64 -16.64 -25.79
C ALA A 86 -7.05 -16.57 -26.38
N ARG A 87 -7.83 -17.66 -26.27
CA ARG A 87 -9.25 -17.69 -26.70
C ARG A 87 -10.10 -16.68 -25.94
N LYS A 88 -9.92 -16.57 -24.62
CA LYS A 88 -10.65 -15.60 -23.82
C LYS A 88 -10.37 -14.15 -24.25
N LEU A 89 -9.12 -13.82 -24.54
CA LEU A 89 -8.77 -12.48 -25.05
C LEU A 89 -9.44 -12.21 -26.40
N ILE A 90 -9.52 -13.20 -27.28
CA ILE A 90 -10.27 -13.09 -28.55
C ILE A 90 -11.78 -12.91 -28.29
N ASP A 91 -12.37 -13.65 -27.34
CA ASP A 91 -13.79 -13.51 -26.97
C ASP A 91 -14.09 -12.12 -26.37
N GLU A 92 -13.07 -11.45 -25.81
CA GLU A 92 -13.10 -10.06 -25.34
C GLU A 92 -12.79 -9.03 -26.45
N ASP A 93 -12.75 -9.47 -27.72
CA ASP A 93 -12.47 -8.66 -28.92
C ASP A 93 -11.04 -8.03 -28.92
N ILE A 94 -10.08 -8.67 -28.25
CA ILE A 94 -8.68 -8.26 -28.19
C ILE A 94 -7.89 -8.97 -29.29
N ASP A 95 -7.25 -8.22 -30.19
CA ASP A 95 -6.33 -8.77 -31.19
C ASP A 95 -5.03 -9.27 -30.54
N ILE A 96 -4.80 -10.58 -30.62
CA ILE A 96 -3.60 -11.24 -30.09
C ILE A 96 -2.62 -11.70 -31.16
N SER A 97 -2.90 -11.42 -32.45
CA SER A 97 -2.20 -12.03 -33.59
C SER A 97 -0.68 -11.80 -33.57
N GLU A 98 -0.23 -10.65 -33.10
CA GLU A 98 1.20 -10.31 -32.93
C GLU A 98 1.84 -10.94 -31.68
N ALA A 99 1.06 -11.23 -30.63
CA ALA A 99 1.57 -11.79 -29.38
C ALA A 99 1.57 -13.32 -29.35
N PHE A 100 0.56 -13.96 -29.95
CA PHE A 100 0.43 -15.41 -29.98
C PHE A 100 -0.47 -15.84 -31.15
N SER A 101 0.16 -16.35 -32.21
CA SER A 101 -0.53 -16.74 -33.44
C SER A 101 -0.90 -18.22 -33.47
N ARG A 102 -1.82 -18.59 -34.38
CA ARG A 102 -2.15 -20.01 -34.64
C ARG A 102 -0.93 -20.82 -35.10
N GLN A 103 -0.09 -20.23 -35.94
CA GLN A 103 1.13 -20.87 -36.44
C GLN A 103 2.08 -21.17 -35.28
N GLU A 104 2.23 -20.24 -34.34
CA GLU A 104 3.04 -20.45 -33.15
C GLU A 104 2.45 -21.53 -32.23
N ALA A 105 1.13 -21.55 -32.03
CA ALA A 105 0.48 -22.62 -31.28
C ALA A 105 0.72 -24.01 -31.91
N MET A 106 0.65 -24.12 -33.23
CA MET A 106 0.96 -25.35 -33.97
C MET A 106 2.43 -25.76 -33.82
N GLN A 107 3.36 -24.82 -33.94
CA GLN A 107 4.79 -25.08 -33.77
C GLN A 107 5.11 -25.59 -32.35
N ILE A 108 4.51 -25.02 -31.31
CA ILE A 108 4.69 -25.50 -29.93
C ILE A 108 4.19 -26.95 -29.79
N ARG A 109 3.05 -27.29 -30.38
CA ARG A 109 2.50 -28.65 -30.38
C ARG A 109 3.44 -29.62 -31.10
N GLU A 110 3.91 -29.26 -32.30
CA GLU A 110 4.80 -30.09 -33.11
C GLU A 110 6.16 -30.33 -32.42
N LEU A 111 6.74 -29.29 -31.78
CA LEU A 111 7.97 -29.41 -31.00
C LEU A 111 7.79 -30.36 -29.81
N ALA A 112 6.66 -30.25 -29.11
CA ALA A 112 6.34 -31.15 -28.01
C ALA A 112 6.15 -32.62 -28.47
N GLU A 113 5.51 -32.83 -29.62
CA GLU A 113 5.28 -34.16 -30.22
C GLU A 113 6.58 -34.80 -30.74
N LYS A 114 7.52 -34.00 -31.23
CA LYS A 114 8.86 -34.45 -31.70
C LYS A 114 9.88 -34.64 -30.57
N GLY A 115 9.49 -34.44 -29.32
CA GLY A 115 10.38 -34.59 -28.16
C GLY A 115 11.33 -33.41 -27.92
N ASN A 116 11.18 -32.30 -28.65
CA ASN A 116 11.94 -31.06 -28.43
C ASN A 116 11.26 -30.20 -27.35
N THR A 117 11.22 -30.75 -26.13
CA THR A 117 10.42 -30.22 -25.02
C THR A 117 10.97 -28.91 -24.44
N ASP A 118 12.29 -28.69 -24.45
CA ASP A 118 12.90 -27.46 -23.94
C ASP A 118 12.55 -26.24 -24.79
N GLU A 119 12.58 -26.38 -26.13
CA GLU A 119 12.18 -25.32 -27.03
C GLU A 119 10.67 -25.02 -26.92
N ALA A 120 9.85 -26.07 -26.81
CA ALA A 120 8.42 -25.93 -26.58
C ALA A 120 8.12 -25.20 -25.26
N CYS A 121 8.83 -25.53 -24.17
CA CYS A 121 8.70 -24.86 -22.87
C CYS A 121 9.05 -23.37 -22.96
N SER A 122 10.17 -23.04 -23.62
CA SER A 122 10.61 -21.66 -23.84
C SER A 122 9.56 -20.84 -24.60
N ARG A 123 8.99 -21.39 -25.68
CA ARG A 123 7.95 -20.74 -26.47
C ARG A 123 6.66 -20.51 -25.70
N VAL A 124 6.24 -21.47 -24.85
CA VAL A 124 5.09 -21.30 -23.95
C VAL A 124 5.32 -20.15 -22.97
N ASN A 125 6.49 -20.09 -22.32
CA ASN A 125 6.83 -19.01 -21.39
C ASN A 125 6.79 -17.63 -22.08
N ASN A 126 7.39 -17.52 -23.28
CA ASN A 126 7.43 -16.28 -24.05
C ASN A 126 6.04 -15.81 -24.51
N ALA A 127 5.19 -16.74 -24.91
CA ALA A 127 3.80 -16.44 -25.29
C ALA A 127 2.98 -15.92 -24.10
N PHE A 128 3.14 -16.49 -22.90
CA PHE A 128 2.50 -15.95 -21.69
C PHE A 128 2.90 -14.49 -21.42
N VAL A 129 4.19 -14.17 -21.55
CA VAL A 129 4.70 -12.81 -21.36
C VAL A 129 4.13 -11.84 -22.39
N ARG A 130 4.10 -12.22 -23.68
CA ARG A 130 3.58 -11.36 -24.76
C ARG A 130 2.08 -11.10 -24.63
N LEU A 131 1.28 -12.13 -24.35
CA LEU A 131 -0.16 -11.97 -24.13
C LEU A 131 -0.47 -11.09 -22.90
N GLY A 132 0.37 -11.16 -21.86
CA GLY A 132 0.21 -10.31 -20.67
C GLY A 132 0.34 -8.82 -20.99
N LYS A 133 1.24 -8.46 -21.90
CA LYS A 133 1.45 -7.07 -22.33
C LYS A 133 0.27 -6.51 -23.12
N ILE A 134 -0.39 -7.33 -23.95
CA ILE A 134 -1.57 -6.88 -24.73
C ILE A 134 -2.77 -6.63 -23.81
N SER A 135 -3.06 -7.57 -22.90
CA SER A 135 -4.14 -7.42 -21.92
C SER A 135 -3.97 -6.19 -21.03
N TYR A 136 -2.73 -5.81 -20.72
CA TYR A 136 -2.43 -4.58 -19.98
C TYR A 136 -2.73 -3.30 -20.80
N LYS A 137 -2.39 -3.29 -22.11
CA LYS A 137 -2.63 -2.14 -23.00
C LYS A 137 -4.13 -1.86 -23.23
N SER A 138 -4.98 -2.89 -23.33
CA SER A 138 -6.43 -2.68 -23.47
C SER A 138 -7.04 -2.05 -22.22
N ASN A 139 -6.58 -2.45 -21.03
CA ASN A 139 -7.01 -1.83 -19.77
C ASN A 139 -6.55 -0.36 -19.64
N GLN A 140 -5.41 0.03 -20.22
CA GLN A 140 -5.02 1.44 -20.33
C GLN A 140 -6.02 2.26 -21.15
N GLN A 141 -6.54 1.74 -22.27
CA GLN A 141 -7.55 2.45 -23.08
C GLN A 141 -8.87 2.64 -22.32
N PHE A 142 -9.22 1.70 -21.42
CA PHE A 142 -10.41 1.83 -20.56
C PHE A 142 -10.23 2.89 -19.47
N GLU A 143 -9.03 3.03 -18.88
CA GLU A 143 -8.69 4.14 -17.98
C GLU A 143 -8.80 5.52 -18.66
N GLU A 144 -8.48 5.60 -19.95
CA GLU A 144 -8.53 6.86 -20.74
C GLU A 144 -9.95 7.29 -21.13
N SER A 145 -10.91 6.36 -21.20
CA SER A 145 -12.31 6.65 -21.59
C SER A 145 -13.21 7.06 -20.42
N THR A 146 -12.72 7.01 -19.18
CA THR A 146 -13.48 7.47 -18.00
C THR A 146 -13.50 9.00 -17.96
N PRO A 147 -14.67 9.67 -17.97
CA PRO A 147 -14.74 11.12 -18.02
C PRO A 147 -14.13 11.73 -16.75
N LYS A 148 -12.92 12.31 -16.89
CA LYS A 148 -12.28 13.09 -15.84
C LYS A 148 -12.98 14.44 -15.71
N LYS A 149 -13.24 14.87 -14.47
CA LYS A 149 -13.68 16.24 -14.18
C LYS A 149 -12.71 17.20 -14.87
N LYS A 150 -13.22 18.12 -15.70
CA LYS A 150 -12.38 19.09 -16.42
C LYS A 150 -11.86 20.12 -15.42
N ILE A 151 -10.67 19.89 -14.87
CA ILE A 151 -10.01 20.87 -14.00
C ILE A 151 -9.59 22.07 -14.85
N VAL A 152 -10.03 23.26 -14.44
CA VAL A 152 -9.62 24.52 -15.05
C VAL A 152 -8.40 25.02 -14.27
N PRO A 153 -7.20 25.05 -14.87
CA PRO A 153 -6.04 25.57 -14.18
C PRO A 153 -6.26 27.03 -13.77
N ARG A 154 -5.82 27.38 -12.56
CA ARG A 154 -5.94 28.74 -12.03
C ARG A 154 -4.56 29.38 -11.91
N VAL A 155 -4.41 30.60 -12.43
CA VAL A 155 -3.22 31.41 -12.16
C VAL A 155 -3.46 32.16 -10.86
N ILE A 156 -2.67 31.85 -9.84
CA ILE A 156 -2.69 32.51 -8.55
C ILE A 156 -1.48 33.45 -8.42
N SER A 157 -1.61 34.47 -7.59
CA SER A 157 -0.48 35.30 -7.16
C SER A 157 -0.22 35.01 -5.69
N PHE A 158 1.04 34.82 -5.30
CA PHE A 158 1.39 34.68 -3.89
C PHE A 158 2.65 35.50 -3.57
N ASN A 159 2.74 35.92 -2.32
CA ASN A 159 3.84 36.75 -1.83
C ASN A 159 5.03 35.89 -1.44
N THR A 160 6.23 36.33 -1.81
CA THR A 160 7.49 35.70 -1.43
C THR A 160 8.57 36.75 -1.17
N LYS A 161 9.44 36.49 -0.19
CA LYS A 161 10.64 37.31 0.06
C LYS A 161 11.80 36.98 -0.88
N ALA A 162 11.72 35.89 -1.63
CA ALA A 162 12.75 35.51 -2.59
C ALA A 162 12.65 36.34 -3.88
N SER A 163 13.79 36.65 -4.50
CA SER A 163 13.83 37.35 -5.78
C SER A 163 13.38 36.49 -6.97
N LYS A 164 13.33 35.17 -6.79
CA LYS A 164 12.85 34.19 -7.75
C LYS A 164 12.34 32.95 -7.02
N VAL A 165 11.54 32.15 -7.73
CA VAL A 165 11.16 30.80 -7.29
C VAL A 165 11.41 29.79 -8.39
N GLU A 166 11.69 28.55 -8.01
CA GLU A 166 11.68 27.40 -8.90
C GLU A 166 10.39 26.61 -8.68
N ILE A 167 9.60 26.44 -9.73
CA ILE A 167 8.34 25.70 -9.72
C ILE A 167 8.55 24.37 -10.41
N THR A 168 8.35 23.28 -9.69
CA THR A 168 8.54 21.91 -10.17
C THR A 168 7.27 21.09 -9.98
N ASP A 169 6.84 20.35 -11.00
CA ASP A 169 5.74 19.39 -10.85
C ASP A 169 6.05 18.38 -9.72
N ALA A 170 5.09 18.08 -8.85
CA ALA A 170 5.35 17.10 -7.79
C ALA A 170 5.41 15.66 -8.33
N LEU A 171 4.70 15.39 -9.43
CA LEU A 171 4.64 14.08 -10.08
C LEU A 171 5.47 14.10 -11.38
N PRO A 172 6.10 12.99 -11.76
CA PRO A 172 6.78 12.90 -13.05
C PRO A 172 5.79 13.00 -14.21
N LYS A 173 6.26 13.44 -15.39
CA LYS A 173 5.44 13.67 -16.59
C LYS A 173 4.66 12.43 -17.05
N ASN A 174 5.24 11.24 -16.93
CA ASN A 174 4.59 9.99 -17.33
C ASN A 174 3.43 9.62 -16.40
N ARG A 175 2.38 9.02 -16.96
CA ARG A 175 1.18 8.66 -16.18
C ARG A 175 1.40 7.43 -15.31
N LYS A 176 2.07 6.41 -15.82
CA LYS A 176 2.37 5.16 -15.10
C LYS A 176 3.86 5.01 -14.84
N GLY A 177 4.19 4.35 -13.74
CA GLY A 177 5.58 4.11 -13.33
C GLY A 177 6.35 3.23 -14.32
N PHE A 178 5.65 2.31 -14.99
CA PHE A 178 6.20 1.49 -16.07
C PHE A 178 6.90 2.31 -17.17
N ASP A 179 6.27 3.41 -17.59
CA ASP A 179 6.76 4.23 -18.70
C ASP A 179 7.94 5.13 -18.31
N ILE A 180 8.19 5.31 -17.02
CA ILE A 180 9.29 6.14 -16.49
C ILE A 180 10.66 5.48 -16.73
N LYS A 181 10.72 4.15 -16.78
CA LYS A 181 11.96 3.38 -17.02
C LYS A 181 13.15 3.84 -16.14
N ASN A 182 12.88 4.11 -14.86
CA ASN A 182 13.85 4.64 -13.88
C ASN A 182 14.46 6.01 -14.22
N LYS A 183 13.89 6.78 -15.16
CA LYS A 183 14.36 8.11 -15.57
C LYS A 183 13.22 9.13 -15.44
N PRO A 184 12.79 9.49 -14.20
CA PRO A 184 11.68 10.41 -14.02
C PRO A 184 12.06 11.81 -14.52
N TYR A 185 11.16 12.40 -15.32
CA TYR A 185 11.23 13.79 -15.72
C TYR A 185 10.15 14.58 -14.99
N PHE A 186 10.56 15.59 -14.22
CA PHE A 186 9.67 16.55 -13.57
C PHE A 186 9.82 17.87 -14.32
N ASN A 187 8.71 18.46 -14.76
CA ASN A 187 8.78 19.76 -15.40
C ASN A 187 9.15 20.82 -14.36
N THR A 188 10.14 21.66 -14.68
CA THR A 188 10.63 22.71 -13.79
C THR A 188 10.74 24.03 -14.56
N VAL A 189 10.25 25.11 -13.97
CA VAL A 189 10.35 26.48 -14.51
C VAL A 189 10.82 27.43 -13.41
N VAL A 190 11.59 28.45 -13.79
CA VAL A 190 12.01 29.51 -12.87
C VAL A 190 11.22 30.77 -13.18
N VAL A 191 10.68 31.40 -12.14
CA VAL A 191 9.88 32.62 -12.25
C VAL A 191 10.48 33.67 -11.32
N ASN A 192 10.75 34.85 -11.86
CA ASN A 192 11.21 35.99 -11.04
C ASN A 192 10.06 36.57 -10.23
N SER A 193 10.39 37.05 -9.04
CA SER A 193 9.47 37.78 -8.17
C SER A 193 9.42 39.24 -8.62
N GLU A 194 8.24 39.72 -8.97
CA GLU A 194 8.00 41.12 -9.33
C GLU A 194 7.34 41.82 -8.13
N ASN A 195 8.05 42.77 -7.50
CA ASN A 195 7.58 43.46 -6.29
C ASN A 195 7.17 42.51 -5.14
N GLY A 196 7.88 41.38 -4.99
CA GLY A 196 7.57 40.38 -3.96
C GLY A 196 6.43 39.43 -4.33
N ILE A 197 5.93 39.47 -5.56
CA ILE A 197 4.80 38.68 -6.04
C ILE A 197 5.26 37.72 -7.15
N VAL A 198 4.82 36.47 -7.05
CA VAL A 198 4.99 35.47 -8.12
C VAL A 198 3.64 34.97 -8.60
N LYS A 199 3.49 34.82 -9.92
CA LYS A 199 2.33 34.17 -10.54
C LYS A 199 2.61 32.69 -10.79
N VAL A 200 1.71 31.84 -10.34
CA VAL A 200 1.83 30.38 -10.46
C VAL A 200 0.55 29.79 -11.02
N LYS A 201 0.69 28.89 -11.99
CA LYS A 201 -0.42 28.10 -12.51
C LYS A 201 -0.59 26.85 -11.66
N LEU A 202 -1.73 26.71 -11.00
CA LEU A 202 -2.11 25.53 -10.22
C LEU A 202 -3.14 24.68 -10.94
N THR A 203 -3.06 23.37 -10.69
CA THR A 203 -4.06 22.35 -11.02
C THR A 203 -4.40 21.56 -9.75
N ASP A 204 -5.21 20.53 -9.89
CA ASP A 204 -5.50 19.57 -8.81
C ASP A 204 -4.32 18.63 -8.50
N GLU A 205 -3.31 18.58 -9.36
CA GLU A 205 -2.04 17.93 -9.06
C GLU A 205 -1.12 18.88 -8.30
N PRO A 206 -0.48 18.42 -7.21
CA PRO A 206 0.41 19.25 -6.44
C PRO A 206 1.65 19.63 -7.25
N ILE A 207 2.16 20.81 -6.97
CA ILE A 207 3.48 21.28 -7.39
C ILE A 207 4.35 21.57 -6.17
N TRP A 208 5.65 21.71 -6.40
CA TRP A 208 6.63 22.26 -5.47
C TRP A 208 7.06 23.64 -5.94
N ILE A 209 7.09 24.62 -5.04
CA ILE A 209 7.60 25.97 -5.27
C ILE A 209 8.73 26.20 -4.28
N ILE A 210 9.96 26.33 -4.78
CA ILE A 210 11.16 26.52 -3.98
C ILE A 210 11.47 28.01 -3.97
N GLU A 211 11.39 28.64 -2.80
CA GLU A 211 11.64 30.07 -2.64
C GLU A 211 13.16 30.33 -2.58
N GLY A 212 13.69 31.01 -3.60
CA GLY A 212 15.12 31.32 -3.68
C GLY A 212 15.97 30.12 -4.11
N ASN A 213 17.02 29.81 -3.35
CA ASN A 213 17.86 28.63 -3.58
C ASN A 213 17.76 27.70 -2.37
N LEU A 214 17.85 26.39 -2.60
CA LEU A 214 17.95 25.43 -1.51
C LEU A 214 19.19 25.73 -0.65
N PRO A 215 19.10 25.56 0.69
CA PRO A 215 20.25 25.68 1.58
C PRO A 215 21.40 24.74 1.17
N LYS A 216 22.65 25.15 1.45
CA LYS A 216 23.84 24.33 1.14
C LYS A 216 23.91 23.03 1.95
N THR A 217 23.27 22.99 3.11
CA THR A 217 23.28 21.86 4.03
C THR A 217 21.85 21.37 4.25
N LYS A 218 21.68 20.04 4.31
CA LYS A 218 20.44 19.44 4.81
C LYS A 218 20.16 19.97 6.22
N LYS A 219 18.88 20.15 6.53
CA LYS A 219 18.42 20.69 7.82
C LYS A 219 17.68 19.64 8.63
N LEU A 220 16.92 18.79 7.96
CA LEU A 220 16.15 17.73 8.59
C LEU A 220 17.09 16.63 9.09
N LYS A 221 17.10 16.40 10.40
CA LYS A 221 17.84 15.29 10.99
C LYS A 221 17.10 13.97 10.70
N PRO A 222 17.81 12.83 10.64
CA PRO A 222 17.17 11.53 10.42
C PRO A 222 16.01 11.26 11.39
N GLU A 223 16.21 11.52 12.69
CA GLU A 223 15.21 11.36 13.75
C GLU A 223 14.00 12.31 13.62
N ASP A 224 14.13 13.39 12.86
CA ASP A 224 13.05 14.35 12.60
C ASP A 224 12.32 14.04 11.29
N SER A 225 12.86 13.14 10.46
CA SER A 225 12.23 12.71 9.20
C SER A 225 10.84 12.12 9.42
N PRO A 226 9.82 12.49 8.63
CA PRO A 226 8.48 11.92 8.75
C PRO A 226 8.31 10.60 8.00
N PHE A 227 9.33 10.14 7.26
CA PHE A 227 9.18 9.05 6.29
C PHE A 227 9.44 7.67 6.89
N GLY A 228 8.35 6.95 7.19
CA GLY A 228 8.37 5.55 7.59
C GLY A 228 7.59 4.64 6.64
N PHE A 229 7.80 3.32 6.79
CA PHE A 229 7.03 2.29 6.09
C PHE A 229 6.69 1.11 7.00
N HIS A 230 5.56 0.45 6.71
CA HIS A 230 5.13 -0.77 7.36
C HIS A 230 4.84 -1.92 6.37
N PRO A 231 5.76 -2.87 6.20
CA PRO A 231 7.21 -2.74 6.44
C PRO A 231 7.93 -2.00 5.30
N ALA A 232 9.10 -1.44 5.61
CA ALA A 232 10.01 -0.82 4.63
C ALA A 232 10.76 -1.87 3.80
N SER A 233 11.04 -3.04 4.37
CA SER A 233 11.71 -4.13 3.67
C SER A 233 10.82 -4.78 2.60
N ILE A 234 11.43 -5.23 1.51
CA ILE A 234 10.82 -6.15 0.56
C ILE A 234 11.25 -7.58 0.89
N ASN A 235 10.29 -8.51 0.91
CA ASN A 235 10.50 -9.93 1.21
C ASN A 235 11.25 -10.20 2.53
N ASN A 236 11.18 -9.28 3.51
CA ASN A 236 11.92 -9.32 4.77
C ASN A 236 13.45 -9.48 4.59
N ARG A 237 14.02 -8.86 3.54
CA ARG A 237 15.46 -8.99 3.23
C ARG A 237 16.10 -7.74 2.66
N ASP A 238 15.36 -6.94 1.89
CA ASP A 238 15.93 -5.85 1.10
C ASP A 238 15.31 -4.50 1.47
N TYR A 239 16.15 -3.55 1.88
CA TYR A 239 15.77 -2.18 2.22
C TYR A 239 16.21 -1.16 1.15
N GLY A 240 16.84 -1.60 0.05
CA GLY A 240 17.43 -0.72 -0.95
C GLY A 240 16.43 0.25 -1.58
N TYR A 241 15.19 -0.21 -1.81
CA TYR A 241 14.11 0.65 -2.30
C TYR A 241 13.69 1.72 -1.28
N ALA A 242 13.63 1.37 0.00
CA ALA A 242 13.30 2.30 1.07
C ALA A 242 14.39 3.39 1.20
N GLN A 243 15.66 2.98 1.21
CA GLN A 243 16.79 3.89 1.27
C GLN A 243 16.85 4.82 0.03
N ASP A 244 16.57 4.28 -1.16
CA ASP A 244 16.58 5.05 -2.42
C ASP A 244 15.56 6.20 -2.44
N ILE A 245 14.46 6.08 -1.70
CA ILE A 245 13.40 7.10 -1.63
C ILE A 245 13.41 7.91 -0.34
N GLY A 246 14.44 7.77 0.50
CA GLY A 246 14.65 8.57 1.71
C GLY A 246 13.82 8.13 2.92
N VAL A 247 13.36 6.87 2.96
CA VAL A 247 12.72 6.29 4.15
C VAL A 247 13.80 6.00 5.19
N VAL A 248 13.52 6.40 6.42
CA VAL A 248 14.44 6.20 7.55
C VAL A 248 13.81 5.45 8.72
N TYR A 249 12.49 5.24 8.71
CA TYR A 249 11.82 4.43 9.71
C TYR A 249 11.26 3.13 9.12
N ASP A 250 11.52 2.02 9.80
CA ASP A 250 10.89 0.73 9.50
C ASP A 250 10.02 0.30 10.68
N ARG A 251 8.71 0.18 10.44
CA ARG A 251 7.86 -0.61 11.31
C ARG A 251 7.89 -2.04 10.80
N GLY A 252 8.75 -2.87 11.38
CA GLY A 252 8.93 -4.24 10.89
C GLY A 252 7.65 -5.08 10.94
N GLY A 253 7.36 -5.83 9.88
CA GLY A 253 6.09 -6.59 9.73
C GLY A 253 5.89 -7.74 10.73
N ILE A 254 6.92 -8.12 11.49
CA ILE A 254 6.87 -9.16 12.52
C ILE A 254 6.96 -8.49 13.89
N TYR A 255 5.98 -8.77 14.76
CA TYR A 255 5.99 -8.27 16.13
C TYR A 255 6.90 -9.14 16.99
N ILE A 256 7.45 -8.55 18.06
CA ILE A 256 8.13 -9.29 19.11
C ILE A 256 7.07 -9.73 20.11
N MET A 257 6.78 -11.02 20.14
CA MET A 257 5.68 -11.59 20.94
C MET A 257 6.25 -12.50 22.01
N TRP A 258 5.81 -12.33 23.27
CA TRP A 258 6.29 -13.14 24.39
C TRP A 258 6.15 -14.63 24.13
N PHE A 259 4.99 -15.07 23.64
CA PHE A 259 4.76 -16.48 23.31
C PHE A 259 5.72 -17.03 22.26
N LEU A 260 6.18 -16.22 21.29
CA LEU A 260 7.09 -16.69 20.25
C LEU A 260 8.55 -16.72 20.73
N VAL A 261 8.92 -15.82 21.63
CA VAL A 261 10.27 -15.76 22.21
C VAL A 261 10.41 -16.77 23.36
N GLN A 262 9.34 -17.03 24.10
CA GLN A 262 9.34 -17.95 25.24
C GLN A 262 8.11 -18.87 25.21
N PRO A 263 8.04 -19.86 24.30
CA PRO A 263 6.85 -20.73 24.16
C PRO A 263 6.52 -21.53 25.42
N ASP A 264 7.53 -21.86 26.24
CA ASP A 264 7.39 -22.44 27.57
C ASP A 264 8.02 -21.45 28.56
N ILE A 265 7.19 -20.88 29.46
CA ILE A 265 7.62 -19.82 30.38
C ILE A 265 8.70 -20.27 31.39
N THR A 266 8.96 -21.57 31.49
CA THR A 266 10.02 -22.15 32.35
C THR A 266 11.36 -22.29 31.64
N LYS A 267 11.43 -22.02 30.33
CA LYS A 267 12.64 -22.15 29.49
C LYS A 267 13.26 -20.79 29.17
N ASN A 268 14.48 -20.83 28.66
CA ASN A 268 15.20 -19.64 28.17
C ASN A 268 14.50 -19.03 26.94
N TYR A 269 14.86 -17.78 26.64
CA TYR A 269 14.37 -17.05 25.49
C TYR A 269 15.00 -17.53 24.17
N ASP A 270 14.17 -17.68 23.15
CA ASP A 270 14.56 -17.87 21.75
C ASP A 270 14.47 -16.54 20.99
N TRP A 271 15.63 -15.91 20.83
CA TRP A 271 15.75 -14.62 20.15
C TRP A 271 15.87 -14.75 18.64
N GLN A 272 15.98 -15.95 18.06
CA GLN A 272 16.40 -16.14 16.66
C GLN A 272 15.57 -15.31 15.68
N ARG A 273 14.24 -15.31 15.86
CA ARG A 273 13.34 -14.59 14.97
C ARG A 273 13.48 -13.08 15.06
N SER A 274 13.64 -12.54 16.27
CA SER A 274 13.81 -11.10 16.51
C SER A 274 15.20 -10.64 16.08
N ASP A 275 16.24 -11.41 16.40
CA ASP A 275 17.62 -11.13 15.99
C ASP A 275 17.76 -11.08 14.47
N ASN A 276 17.10 -11.98 13.74
CA ASN A 276 17.12 -11.98 12.27
C ASN A 276 16.55 -10.69 11.67
N TYR A 277 15.60 -10.04 12.34
CA TYR A 277 15.09 -8.75 11.90
C TYR A 277 16.15 -7.65 12.09
N PHE A 278 16.76 -7.55 13.28
CA PHE A 278 17.75 -6.51 13.56
C PHE A 278 19.05 -6.68 12.75
N LYS A 279 19.46 -7.92 12.47
CA LYS A 279 20.65 -8.23 11.64
C LYS A 279 20.57 -7.70 10.21
N ILE A 280 19.36 -7.60 9.64
CA ILE A 280 19.18 -7.16 8.24
C ILE A 280 18.84 -5.67 8.11
N LEU A 281 18.56 -4.98 9.21
CA LEU A 281 18.31 -3.54 9.16
C LEU A 281 19.58 -2.85 8.65
N PRO A 282 19.51 -1.91 7.70
CA PRO A 282 20.68 -1.15 7.32
C PRO A 282 21.01 -0.07 8.38
N TYR A 283 22.25 0.39 8.39
CA TYR A 283 22.66 1.55 9.19
C TYR A 283 21.75 2.76 8.89
N GLY A 284 21.31 3.45 9.95
CA GLY A 284 20.45 4.64 9.86
C GLY A 284 18.96 4.37 9.63
N MET A 285 18.51 3.11 9.51
CA MET A 285 17.09 2.76 9.46
C MET A 285 16.55 2.52 10.88
N MET A 286 15.83 3.47 11.46
CA MET A 286 15.31 3.38 12.81
C MET A 286 14.11 2.42 12.92
N PRO A 287 14.19 1.38 13.78
CA PRO A 287 13.11 0.43 13.93
C PRO A 287 12.06 0.95 14.92
N LEU A 288 10.80 0.83 14.52
CA LEU A 288 9.63 0.86 15.41
C LEU A 288 9.14 -0.57 15.60
N LYS A 289 9.21 -1.09 16.83
CA LYS A 289 8.84 -2.48 17.12
C LYS A 289 7.56 -2.61 17.93
N ASN A 290 6.63 -3.39 17.38
CA ASN A 290 5.52 -3.91 18.17
C ASN A 290 6.02 -4.93 19.19
N ILE A 291 5.57 -4.78 20.44
CA ILE A 291 5.80 -5.70 21.55
C ILE A 291 4.43 -6.09 22.16
N THR A 292 4.18 -7.38 22.36
CA THR A 292 2.92 -7.89 22.93
C THR A 292 3.11 -9.29 23.52
N VAL A 293 2.12 -9.80 24.24
CA VAL A 293 2.10 -11.21 24.69
C VAL A 293 1.94 -12.16 23.50
N ALA A 294 0.91 -11.92 22.69
CA ALA A 294 0.58 -12.70 21.49
C ALA A 294 -0.25 -11.85 20.52
N HIS A 295 -0.06 -12.06 19.22
CA HIS A 295 -0.84 -11.35 18.21
C HIS A 295 -2.33 -11.69 18.30
N ASP A 296 -3.19 -10.71 18.08
CA ASP A 296 -4.63 -10.83 18.21
C ASP A 296 -5.24 -12.01 17.41
N GLY A 297 -4.73 -12.24 16.20
CA GLY A 297 -5.13 -13.37 15.34
C GLY A 297 -4.72 -14.76 15.83
N MET A 298 -4.01 -14.87 16.96
CA MET A 298 -3.71 -16.12 17.66
C MET A 298 -4.71 -16.41 18.80
N VAL A 299 -5.49 -15.41 19.22
CA VAL A 299 -6.42 -15.52 20.36
C VAL A 299 -7.83 -15.84 19.87
N LYS A 300 -8.42 -16.93 20.38
CA LYS A 300 -9.80 -17.33 20.07
C LYS A 300 -10.80 -16.51 20.89
N VAL A 301 -11.18 -15.34 20.37
CA VAL A 301 -12.12 -14.44 21.06
C VAL A 301 -13.59 -14.79 20.71
N PRO A 302 -14.45 -15.09 21.69
CA PRO A 302 -15.87 -15.35 21.47
C PRO A 302 -16.56 -14.23 20.69
N GLY A 303 -17.42 -14.59 19.75
CA GLY A 303 -18.15 -13.62 18.92
C GLY A 303 -17.33 -12.92 17.83
N ARG A 304 -16.00 -13.09 17.80
CA ARG A 304 -15.18 -12.56 16.72
C ARG A 304 -15.31 -13.42 15.47
N ARG A 305 -15.76 -12.82 14.36
CA ARG A 305 -15.80 -13.48 13.05
C ARG A 305 -14.38 -13.76 12.58
N SER A 306 -14.08 -15.00 12.22
CA SER A 306 -12.82 -15.33 11.56
C SER A 306 -12.73 -14.64 10.19
N PRO A 307 -11.53 -14.26 9.73
CA PRO A 307 -11.33 -13.81 8.35
C PRO A 307 -11.86 -14.85 7.36
N PRO A 308 -12.45 -14.43 6.22
CA PRO A 308 -12.83 -15.36 5.15
C PRO A 308 -11.57 -16.10 4.67
N ARG A 309 -11.70 -17.41 4.41
CA ARG A 309 -10.61 -18.36 4.11
C ARG A 309 -9.68 -18.64 5.29
N LYS A 310 -10.10 -19.55 6.16
CA LYS A 310 -9.23 -20.19 7.16
C LYS A 310 -8.09 -20.92 6.45
N VAL A 311 -6.89 -20.34 6.44
CA VAL A 311 -5.70 -21.19 6.45
C VAL A 311 -5.76 -21.94 7.78
N ARG A 312 -5.79 -23.28 7.75
CA ARG A 312 -5.71 -24.10 8.98
C ARG A 312 -4.38 -23.77 9.68
N ARG A 313 -4.40 -22.83 10.63
CA ARG A 313 -3.29 -22.59 11.53
C ARG A 313 -3.31 -23.69 12.59
N ARG A 314 -2.15 -24.19 12.98
CA ARG A 314 -2.03 -25.08 14.14
C ARG A 314 -2.68 -24.38 15.34
N GLU A 315 -3.37 -25.16 16.17
CA GLU A 315 -3.89 -24.65 17.42
C GLU A 315 -2.70 -24.23 18.30
N ILE A 316 -2.77 -23.00 18.81
CA ILE A 316 -1.73 -22.40 19.65
C ILE A 316 -2.29 -22.38 21.07
N ASP A 317 -1.58 -23.02 22.00
CA ASP A 317 -1.89 -22.93 23.43
C ASP A 317 -1.20 -21.69 24.01
N LEU A 318 -2.01 -20.73 24.47
CA LEU A 318 -1.57 -19.49 25.12
C LEU A 318 -1.88 -19.48 26.62
N SER A 319 -2.28 -20.62 27.19
CA SER A 319 -2.80 -20.72 28.57
C SER A 319 -1.75 -20.44 29.65
N GLN A 320 -0.45 -20.48 29.30
CA GLN A 320 0.64 -20.08 30.17
C GLN A 320 0.89 -18.55 30.12
N HIS A 321 0.55 -17.90 29.01
CA HIS A 321 0.92 -16.51 28.73
C HIS A 321 -0.21 -15.52 28.95
N LEU A 322 -1.46 -15.88 28.65
CA LEU A 322 -2.62 -14.98 28.70
C LEU A 322 -3.64 -15.37 29.77
N GLU A 323 -4.24 -14.37 30.42
CA GLU A 323 -5.46 -14.55 31.21
C GLU A 323 -6.65 -14.75 30.25
N GLY A 324 -6.94 -16.01 29.90
CA GLY A 324 -8.04 -16.38 29.01
C GLY A 324 -7.90 -15.75 27.62
N THR A 325 -8.84 -14.88 27.24
CA THR A 325 -8.88 -14.19 25.94
C THR A 325 -8.53 -12.70 26.05
N THR A 326 -8.16 -12.22 27.23
CA THR A 326 -7.84 -10.80 27.50
C THR A 326 -6.48 -10.41 26.91
N TYR A 327 -6.08 -9.14 27.05
CA TYR A 327 -4.70 -8.70 26.78
C TYR A 327 -3.74 -8.94 27.95
N ARG A 328 -4.24 -9.32 29.13
CA ARG A 328 -3.44 -9.38 30.35
C ARG A 328 -2.50 -10.58 30.31
N PRO A 329 -1.20 -10.38 30.62
CA PRO A 329 -0.30 -11.49 30.83
C PRO A 329 -0.73 -12.26 32.09
N LYS A 330 -0.80 -13.59 32.00
CA LYS A 330 -1.17 -14.47 33.12
C LYS A 330 -0.17 -14.38 34.26
N ASP A 331 1.11 -14.41 33.93
CA ASP A 331 2.19 -14.12 34.87
C ASP A 331 2.78 -12.74 34.54
N LYS A 332 2.35 -11.75 35.31
CA LYS A 332 2.78 -10.35 35.18
C LYS A 332 4.29 -10.19 35.45
N GLY A 333 4.83 -10.95 36.40
CA GLY A 333 6.24 -10.90 36.77
C GLY A 333 7.12 -11.44 35.64
N ALA A 334 6.82 -12.65 35.17
CA ALA A 334 7.53 -13.28 34.06
C ALA A 334 7.44 -12.44 32.77
N TYR A 335 6.27 -11.88 32.48
CA TYR A 335 6.09 -10.97 31.35
C TYR A 335 6.97 -9.72 31.48
N SER A 336 6.98 -9.05 32.64
CA SER A 336 7.80 -7.86 32.87
C SER A 336 9.30 -8.16 32.73
N THR A 337 9.76 -9.31 33.23
CA THR A 337 11.15 -9.77 33.06
C THR A 337 11.48 -9.98 31.58
N TRP A 338 10.58 -10.60 30.82
CA TRP A 338 10.76 -10.78 29.37
C TRP A 338 10.80 -9.45 28.61
N VAL A 339 9.92 -8.49 28.95
CA VAL A 339 9.95 -7.16 28.34
C VAL A 339 11.29 -6.47 28.61
N LYS A 340 11.78 -6.50 29.85
CA LYS A 340 13.09 -5.92 30.20
C LYS A 340 14.23 -6.57 29.42
N ALA A 341 14.27 -7.90 29.37
CA ALA A 341 15.28 -8.63 28.59
C ALA A 341 15.19 -8.36 27.08
N THR A 342 13.98 -8.12 26.56
CA THR A 342 13.78 -7.74 25.16
C THR A 342 14.31 -6.34 24.86
N VAL A 343 14.08 -5.38 25.77
CA VAL A 343 14.55 -4.00 25.59
C VAL A 343 16.06 -3.93 25.73
N GLU A 344 16.62 -4.49 26.80
CA GLU A 344 18.08 -4.62 27.03
C GLU A 344 18.79 -5.14 25.78
N ARG A 345 18.29 -6.26 25.23
CA ARG A 345 18.91 -6.90 24.08
C ARG A 345 19.00 -6.00 22.83
N TYR A 346 18.16 -4.98 22.73
CA TYR A 346 18.04 -4.15 21.52
C TYR A 346 18.17 -2.65 21.77
N ASP A 347 18.62 -2.21 22.95
CA ASP A 347 18.72 -0.78 23.26
C ASP A 347 20.06 -0.15 22.82
N GLY A 348 21.09 -0.95 22.57
CA GLY A 348 22.37 -0.50 22.05
C GLY A 348 23.24 0.26 23.03
N ASP A 349 23.11 0.03 24.34
CA ASP A 349 23.93 0.68 25.36
C ASP A 349 25.30 -0.01 25.59
N GLY A 350 25.50 -1.18 24.98
CA GLY A 350 26.71 -2.00 25.08
C GLY A 350 26.67 -3.09 26.14
N ILE A 351 25.58 -3.21 26.91
CA ILE A 351 25.35 -4.24 27.93
C ILE A 351 24.36 -5.26 27.37
N ASP A 352 24.73 -6.54 27.39
CA ASP A 352 23.90 -7.69 26.96
C ASP A 352 23.13 -7.55 25.62
N ASP A 353 23.58 -6.63 24.78
CA ASP A 353 23.06 -6.36 23.45
C ASP A 353 23.10 -7.61 22.56
N MET A 354 22.19 -7.67 21.60
CA MET A 354 22.29 -8.64 20.52
C MET A 354 23.67 -8.54 19.86
N PRO A 355 24.44 -9.65 19.74
CA PRO A 355 25.72 -9.63 19.05
C PRO A 355 25.59 -9.09 17.62
N GLY A 356 26.34 -8.05 17.31
CA GLY A 356 26.30 -7.36 16.01
C GLY A 356 25.12 -6.40 15.84
N LEU A 357 24.47 -5.96 16.92
CA LEU A 357 23.50 -4.88 16.87
C LEU A 357 24.18 -3.58 16.46
N HIS A 358 23.69 -2.96 15.38
CA HIS A 358 24.18 -1.65 14.92
C HIS A 358 23.06 -0.61 14.78
N THR A 359 21.81 -1.03 14.93
CA THR A 359 20.64 -0.16 14.89
C THR A 359 19.73 -0.51 16.08
N PRO A 360 19.77 0.27 17.17
CA PRO A 360 18.96 0.00 18.36
C PRO A 360 17.48 0.35 18.16
N ALA A 361 16.61 -0.31 18.92
CA ALA A 361 15.18 0.00 19.02
C ALA A 361 14.90 0.96 20.16
N LYS A 362 14.60 2.21 19.79
CA LYS A 362 14.20 3.26 20.72
C LYS A 362 12.70 3.55 20.73
N TYR A 363 11.92 2.88 19.87
CA TYR A 363 10.47 3.07 19.76
C TYR A 363 9.74 1.74 19.83
N TRP A 364 8.86 1.61 20.83
CA TRP A 364 8.18 0.38 21.17
C TRP A 364 6.66 0.59 21.18
N GLN A 365 5.95 -0.10 20.31
CA GLN A 365 4.50 -0.04 20.23
C GLN A 365 3.85 -1.23 20.95
N VAL A 366 2.94 -0.96 21.89
CA VAL A 366 2.26 -2.02 22.64
C VAL A 366 1.05 -2.55 21.85
N ASP A 367 1.17 -3.76 21.28
CA ASP A 367 0.14 -4.43 20.43
C ASP A 367 -0.24 -3.62 19.15
N ASN A 368 -1.39 -3.93 18.51
CA ASN A 368 -1.89 -3.25 17.32
C ASN A 368 -3.43 -3.26 17.16
N GLU A 369 -4.01 -2.09 16.89
CA GLU A 369 -5.46 -1.79 16.77
C GLU A 369 -6.39 -2.32 17.87
N PRO A 370 -6.10 -2.03 19.15
CA PRO A 370 -7.03 -2.31 20.24
C PRO A 370 -8.32 -1.43 20.17
N PRO A 371 -9.39 -1.82 20.88
CA PRO A 371 -9.64 -3.13 21.45
C PRO A 371 -10.37 -4.00 20.44
N ARG A 372 -9.77 -5.11 20.02
CA ARG A 372 -10.36 -6.04 19.04
C ARG A 372 -11.45 -6.93 19.66
N LEU A 373 -12.34 -6.41 20.51
CA LEU A 373 -13.25 -7.19 21.38
C LEU A 373 -12.53 -7.96 22.50
N ARG A 374 -11.37 -7.46 22.93
CA ARG A 374 -10.59 -7.98 24.06
C ARG A 374 -10.50 -6.91 25.14
N GLU A 375 -10.53 -7.31 26.39
CA GLU A 375 -10.40 -6.44 27.56
C GLU A 375 -8.96 -6.42 28.12
N GLY A 376 -8.67 -5.46 29.01
CA GLY A 376 -7.40 -5.38 29.73
C GLY A 376 -6.23 -4.83 28.91
N TYR A 377 -6.50 -4.10 27.81
CA TYR A 377 -5.45 -3.54 26.97
C TYR A 377 -4.62 -2.47 27.71
N THR A 378 -5.26 -1.62 28.49
CA THR A 378 -4.62 -0.60 29.34
C THR A 378 -3.71 -1.21 30.40
N ASP A 379 -4.12 -2.34 30.99
CA ASP A 379 -3.27 -3.11 31.91
C ASP A 379 -1.99 -3.60 31.22
N LEU A 380 -2.10 -4.08 29.97
CA LEU A 380 -0.95 -4.45 29.15
C LEU A 380 -0.04 -3.22 28.90
N VAL A 381 -0.61 -2.08 28.47
CA VAL A 381 0.18 -0.85 28.25
C VAL A 381 0.92 -0.41 29.51
N LEU A 382 0.26 -0.43 30.67
CA LEU A 382 0.86 -0.01 31.93
C LEU A 382 2.05 -0.90 32.34
N ILE A 383 1.88 -2.22 32.29
CA ILE A 383 2.96 -3.15 32.68
C ILE A 383 4.10 -3.17 31.67
N THR A 384 3.80 -3.14 30.36
CA THR A 384 4.81 -3.11 29.30
C THR A 384 5.60 -1.81 29.34
N SER A 385 4.94 -0.67 29.47
CA SER A 385 5.60 0.65 29.52
C SER A 385 6.55 0.76 30.70
N LYS A 386 6.08 0.37 31.90
CA LYS A 386 6.94 0.35 33.09
C LYS A 386 8.19 -0.50 32.88
N ALA A 387 8.01 -1.72 32.36
CA ALA A 387 9.14 -2.63 32.11
C ALA A 387 10.10 -2.09 31.03
N ILE A 388 9.60 -1.45 29.97
CA ILE A 388 10.44 -0.81 28.95
C ILE A 388 11.29 0.29 29.59
N LYS A 389 10.68 1.19 30.37
CA LYS A 389 11.37 2.32 31.00
C LYS A 389 12.36 1.92 32.09
N GLU A 390 12.14 0.76 32.73
CA GLU A 390 13.08 0.18 33.69
C GLU A 390 14.36 -0.35 33.02
N ALA A 391 14.27 -0.84 31.77
CA ALA A 391 15.42 -1.29 31.00
C ALA A 391 16.10 -0.11 30.27
N ASP A 392 15.34 0.65 29.48
CA ASP A 392 15.83 1.83 28.75
C ASP A 392 14.98 3.07 29.10
N PRO A 393 15.46 3.96 29.98
CA PRO A 393 14.77 5.20 30.32
C PRO A 393 14.57 6.16 29.12
N GLN A 394 15.38 6.03 28.07
CA GLN A 394 15.31 6.87 26.87
C GLN A 394 14.33 6.33 25.81
N ALA A 395 13.99 5.04 25.87
CA ALA A 395 13.02 4.43 24.97
C ALA A 395 11.66 5.14 25.00
N LYS A 396 10.97 5.17 23.85
CA LYS A 396 9.64 5.75 23.68
C LYS A 396 8.58 4.67 23.51
N VAL A 397 7.47 4.82 24.21
CA VAL A 397 6.36 3.87 24.21
C VAL A 397 5.17 4.44 23.44
N LEU A 398 4.70 3.71 22.44
CA LEU A 398 3.51 4.01 21.65
C LEU A 398 2.34 3.15 22.12
N ILE A 399 1.14 3.74 22.13
CA ILE A 399 -0.09 2.94 22.11
C ILE A 399 -0.19 2.17 20.78
N GLY A 400 -0.88 1.03 20.79
CA GLY A 400 -1.25 0.29 19.60
C GLY A 400 -2.18 1.14 18.73
N GLY A 401 -1.95 1.12 17.41
CA GLY A 401 -2.53 2.12 16.51
C GLY A 401 -4.06 2.17 16.51
N LEU A 402 -4.61 3.31 16.92
CA LEU A 402 -6.05 3.53 17.00
C LEU A 402 -6.61 3.83 15.60
N GLN A 403 -7.91 3.66 15.39
CA GLN A 403 -8.53 4.07 14.14
C GLN A 403 -8.74 5.58 14.17
N LEU A 404 -8.22 6.30 13.17
CA LEU A 404 -8.46 7.73 13.05
C LEU A 404 -9.98 7.99 12.90
N PRO A 405 -10.60 8.89 13.72
CA PRO A 405 -12.02 9.24 13.63
C PRO A 405 -12.29 10.17 12.43
N CYS A 406 -11.95 9.71 11.22
CA CYS A 406 -11.95 10.51 10.00
C CYS A 406 -13.08 10.12 9.04
N GLY A 407 -13.82 11.12 8.57
CA GLY A 407 -14.86 10.97 7.55
C GLY A 407 -16.21 10.51 8.12
N GLU A 408 -16.64 9.29 7.77
CA GLU A 408 -17.95 8.75 8.13
C GLU A 408 -18.27 8.85 9.64
N GLU A 409 -19.48 9.30 9.96
CA GLU A 409 -20.01 9.36 11.33
C GLU A 409 -19.86 8.02 12.08
N ARG A 410 -19.98 6.90 11.37
CA ARG A 410 -19.77 5.56 11.93
C ARG A 410 -18.34 5.35 12.44
N LYS A 411 -17.31 5.86 11.77
CA LYS A 411 -15.91 5.76 12.22
C LYS A 411 -15.72 6.56 13.50
N ILE A 412 -16.28 7.78 13.56
CA ILE A 412 -16.27 8.63 14.76
C ILE A 412 -16.97 7.94 15.93
N ARG A 413 -18.19 7.41 15.72
CA ARG A 413 -18.93 6.66 16.75
C ARG A 413 -18.17 5.43 17.23
N ASN A 414 -17.52 4.69 16.31
CA ASN A 414 -16.70 3.54 16.68
C ASN A 414 -15.52 3.96 17.55
N TYR A 415 -14.80 5.00 17.17
CA TYR A 415 -13.69 5.55 17.95
C TYR A 415 -14.12 5.89 19.39
N TYR A 416 -15.22 6.62 19.58
CA TYR A 416 -15.73 6.93 20.92
C TYR A 416 -16.23 5.71 21.69
N ARG A 417 -16.79 4.72 20.99
CA ARG A 417 -17.29 3.50 21.63
C ARG A 417 -16.17 2.57 22.09
N THR A 418 -15.07 2.50 21.35
CA THR A 418 -14.05 1.45 21.56
C THR A 418 -12.67 1.97 21.90
N GLN A 419 -12.23 3.11 21.38
CA GLN A 419 -10.83 3.55 21.47
C GLN A 419 -10.62 4.74 22.41
N ALA A 420 -11.47 5.76 22.36
CA ALA A 420 -11.43 6.87 23.31
C ALA A 420 -11.48 6.42 24.79
N PRO A 421 -12.23 5.36 25.19
CA PRO A 421 -12.19 4.85 26.56
C PRO A 421 -10.80 4.38 27.02
N LEU A 422 -9.98 3.83 26.10
CA LEU A 422 -8.62 3.39 26.41
C LEU A 422 -7.73 4.59 26.78
N LEU A 423 -7.82 5.67 26.00
CA LEU A 423 -7.12 6.93 26.28
C LEU A 423 -7.57 7.53 27.61
N LYS A 424 -8.89 7.56 27.86
CA LYS A 424 -9.46 8.04 29.11
C LYS A 424 -8.93 7.27 30.33
N GLU A 425 -8.82 5.95 30.22
CA GLU A 425 -8.35 5.10 31.31
C GLU A 425 -6.84 5.24 31.57
N LEU A 426 -6.04 5.41 30.52
CA LEU A 426 -4.61 5.73 30.67
C LEU A 426 -4.40 7.10 31.31
N ASN A 427 -5.28 8.07 31.02
CA ASN A 427 -5.31 9.40 31.64
C ASN A 427 -3.95 10.11 31.64
N GLY A 428 -3.33 10.25 30.46
CA GLY A 428 -2.04 10.93 30.30
C GLY A 428 -0.80 10.10 30.68
N ARG A 429 -0.94 8.82 31.04
CA ARG A 429 0.17 8.00 31.55
C ARG A 429 0.62 6.92 30.56
N ALA A 430 1.83 6.40 30.81
CA ALA A 430 2.42 5.19 30.23
C ALA A 430 2.69 5.19 28.71
N ILE A 431 2.26 6.20 27.96
CA ILE A 431 2.60 6.35 26.55
C ILE A 431 3.30 7.69 26.34
N ASP A 432 4.35 7.69 25.53
CA ASP A 432 5.08 8.88 25.12
C ASP A 432 4.52 9.45 23.80
N ILE A 433 3.90 8.59 22.97
CA ILE A 433 3.44 8.91 21.62
C ILE A 433 2.09 8.23 21.39
N VAL A 434 1.13 8.95 20.80
CA VAL A 434 -0.17 8.41 20.39
C VAL A 434 -0.13 8.03 18.92
N ASP A 435 -0.68 6.87 18.58
CA ASP A 435 -0.70 6.36 17.21
C ASP A 435 -2.12 6.22 16.65
N PHE A 436 -2.29 6.60 15.38
CA PHE A 436 -3.49 6.40 14.59
C PHE A 436 -3.24 5.80 13.21
N HIS A 437 -4.14 4.95 12.77
CA HIS A 437 -4.15 4.35 11.44
C HIS A 437 -5.17 5.04 10.54
N TRP A 438 -4.78 5.33 9.29
CA TRP A 438 -5.61 6.04 8.35
C TRP A 438 -5.47 5.53 6.90
N PHE A 439 -6.49 4.81 6.45
CA PHE A 439 -6.62 4.32 5.09
C PHE A 439 -7.89 4.82 4.44
N GLY A 440 -7.78 5.38 3.23
CA GLY A 440 -8.87 6.09 2.59
C GLY A 440 -8.89 6.03 1.07
N LEU A 441 -9.75 6.84 0.49
CA LEU A 441 -9.87 7.08 -0.96
C LEU A 441 -9.28 8.46 -1.34
N VAL A 442 -9.21 8.71 -2.65
CA VAL A 442 -8.80 10.00 -3.20
C VAL A 442 -9.72 11.11 -2.67
N GLY A 443 -9.12 12.21 -2.24
CA GLY A 443 -9.83 13.38 -1.73
C GLY A 443 -10.18 13.33 -0.24
N GLU A 444 -10.02 12.20 0.44
CA GLU A 444 -10.31 12.10 1.88
C GLU A 444 -9.30 12.87 2.75
N TRP A 445 -8.17 13.32 2.20
CA TRP A 445 -7.26 14.26 2.89
C TRP A 445 -7.98 15.51 3.42
N LYS A 446 -9.07 15.93 2.78
CA LYS A 446 -9.90 17.07 3.18
C LYS A 446 -10.57 16.89 4.54
N MET A 447 -10.76 15.64 4.96
CA MET A 447 -11.41 15.29 6.22
C MET A 447 -10.41 15.25 7.39
N LEU A 448 -9.10 15.26 7.09
CA LEU A 448 -8.07 15.12 8.11
C LEU A 448 -8.05 16.27 9.14
N PRO A 449 -8.18 17.57 8.76
CA PRO A 449 -8.16 18.65 9.75
C PRO A 449 -9.22 18.50 10.84
N GLU A 450 -10.45 18.14 10.46
CA GLU A 450 -11.54 17.92 11.42
C GLU A 450 -11.27 16.68 12.29
N ALA A 451 -10.75 15.59 11.71
CA ALA A 451 -10.36 14.41 12.48
C ALA A 451 -9.26 14.74 13.49
N MET A 452 -8.26 15.54 13.10
CA MET A 452 -7.16 15.97 13.96
C MET A 452 -7.64 16.91 15.06
N ARG A 453 -8.63 17.77 14.79
CA ARG A 453 -9.29 18.58 15.83
C ARG A 453 -9.95 17.69 16.89
N ILE A 454 -10.74 16.69 16.48
CA ILE A 454 -11.36 15.71 17.38
C ILE A 454 -10.29 15.00 18.23
N VAL A 455 -9.22 14.50 17.59
CA VAL A 455 -8.12 13.82 18.27
C VAL A 455 -7.44 14.73 19.30
N LYS A 456 -7.04 15.95 18.91
CA LYS A 456 -6.36 16.89 19.80
C LYS A 456 -7.23 17.29 21.00
N ASP A 457 -8.52 17.54 20.78
CA ASP A 457 -9.48 17.86 21.83
C ASP A 457 -9.62 16.71 22.85
N ASP A 458 -9.73 15.47 22.36
CA ASP A 458 -9.82 14.28 23.20
C ASP A 458 -8.51 13.98 23.95
N LEU A 459 -7.36 14.11 23.30
CA LEU A 459 -6.06 13.92 23.96
C LEU A 459 -5.90 14.90 25.12
N LYS A 460 -6.19 16.19 24.89
CA LYS A 460 -6.19 17.20 25.96
C LYS A 460 -7.16 16.84 27.08
N LYS A 461 -8.38 16.40 26.74
CA LYS A 461 -9.41 16.00 27.70
C LYS A 461 -9.00 14.78 28.54
N TYR A 462 -8.24 13.85 27.98
CA TYR A 462 -7.78 12.63 28.64
C TYR A 462 -6.35 12.75 29.20
N GLY A 463 -5.85 13.96 29.43
CA GLY A 463 -4.58 14.21 30.14
C GLY A 463 -3.32 14.09 29.27
N PHE A 464 -3.44 13.89 27.96
CA PHE A 464 -2.33 13.85 27.01
C PHE A 464 -2.05 15.26 26.50
N HIS A 465 -1.18 15.98 27.20
CA HIS A 465 -0.75 17.33 26.84
C HIS A 465 0.55 17.29 26.04
N ASN A 466 0.57 17.97 24.88
CA ASN A 466 1.73 18.03 23.98
C ASN A 466 2.29 16.64 23.59
N THR A 467 1.44 15.60 23.62
CA THR A 467 1.86 14.25 23.27
C THR A 467 1.96 14.13 21.74
N PRO A 468 3.13 13.75 21.20
CA PRO A 468 3.30 13.50 19.77
C PRO A 468 2.25 12.57 19.18
N ILE A 469 1.86 12.86 17.94
CA ILE A 469 0.94 12.03 17.16
C ILE A 469 1.68 11.45 15.98
N TRP A 470 1.67 10.13 15.86
CA TRP A 470 2.23 9.39 14.73
C TRP A 470 1.12 8.66 13.99
N PHE A 471 1.31 8.45 12.69
CA PHE A 471 0.49 7.54 11.89
C PHE A 471 1.31 6.33 11.49
N THR A 472 1.23 5.23 12.24
CA THR A 472 2.04 4.04 11.98
C THR A 472 1.47 3.10 10.91
N GLU A 473 0.28 3.42 10.41
CA GLU A 473 -0.28 2.86 9.18
C GLU A 473 -1.10 3.92 8.42
N MET A 474 -0.62 4.33 7.24
CA MET A 474 -1.35 5.22 6.34
C MET A 474 -1.24 4.71 4.90
N GLY A 475 -2.30 4.82 4.10
CA GLY A 475 -2.18 4.48 2.68
C GLY A 475 -3.44 4.63 1.84
N ILE A 476 -3.23 4.56 0.54
CA ILE A 476 -4.24 4.46 -0.51
C ILE A 476 -3.74 3.56 -1.64
N TYR A 477 -4.65 3.01 -2.43
CA TYR A 477 -4.35 2.10 -3.54
C TYR A 477 -4.33 2.81 -4.90
N SER A 478 -3.69 2.16 -5.87
CA SER A 478 -3.89 2.37 -7.31
C SER A 478 -4.53 1.11 -7.93
N GLY A 479 -5.11 1.22 -9.11
CA GLY A 479 -5.80 0.12 -9.78
C GLY A 479 -7.26 -0.05 -9.33
N LYS A 480 -7.78 -1.26 -9.51
CA LYS A 480 -9.17 -1.64 -9.20
C LYS A 480 -9.14 -2.88 -8.29
N PRO A 481 -8.99 -2.68 -6.97
CA PRO A 481 -9.09 -3.77 -6.01
C PRO A 481 -10.47 -4.42 -6.08
N SER A 482 -10.54 -5.72 -5.79
CA SER A 482 -11.76 -6.51 -5.87
C SER A 482 -12.79 -6.04 -4.83
N VAL A 483 -12.35 -5.85 -3.58
CA VAL A 483 -13.18 -5.42 -2.45
C VAL A 483 -12.33 -4.77 -1.36
N ARG A 484 -12.97 -3.92 -0.55
CA ARG A 484 -12.53 -3.65 0.83
C ARG A 484 -13.70 -3.89 1.76
N ARG A 485 -13.58 -4.85 2.68
CA ARG A 485 -14.66 -5.16 3.64
C ARG A 485 -16.04 -5.34 2.97
N ARG A 486 -16.08 -5.90 1.75
CA ARG A 486 -17.27 -6.13 0.89
C ARG A 486 -17.84 -4.89 0.18
N GLU A 487 -17.15 -3.76 0.20
CA GLU A 487 -17.49 -2.58 -0.59
C GLU A 487 -16.76 -2.61 -1.94
N ASN A 488 -17.46 -2.20 -3.00
CA ASN A 488 -16.88 -2.00 -4.33
C ASN A 488 -16.06 -0.72 -4.32
N LEU A 489 -14.77 -0.82 -4.63
CA LEU A 489 -13.84 0.30 -4.57
C LEU A 489 -13.71 0.97 -5.95
N PRO A 490 -13.69 2.31 -6.06
CA PRO A 490 -13.51 2.96 -7.35
C PRO A 490 -12.16 2.62 -7.99
N LEU A 491 -12.07 2.70 -9.31
CA LEU A 491 -10.78 2.68 -10.00
C LEU A 491 -10.00 3.93 -9.61
N GLN A 492 -8.74 3.79 -9.22
CA GLN A 492 -7.85 4.91 -8.93
C GLN A 492 -6.55 4.74 -9.73
N SER A 493 -6.09 5.77 -10.41
CA SER A 493 -4.85 5.75 -11.18
C SER A 493 -3.61 5.85 -10.28
N GLU A 494 -2.44 5.47 -10.81
CA GLU A 494 -1.16 5.69 -10.12
C GLU A 494 -0.91 7.19 -9.84
N ARG A 495 -1.36 8.09 -10.73
CA ARG A 495 -1.24 9.54 -10.51
C ARG A 495 -2.12 10.03 -9.37
N GLU A 496 -3.33 9.49 -9.25
CA GLU A 496 -4.20 9.80 -8.11
C GLU A 496 -3.58 9.30 -6.80
N GLN A 497 -3.03 8.08 -6.78
CA GLN A 497 -2.31 7.55 -5.61
C GLN A 497 -1.13 8.47 -5.23
N ALA A 498 -0.32 8.88 -6.21
CA ALA A 498 0.85 9.74 -6.00
C ALA A 498 0.50 11.17 -5.57
N SER A 499 -0.52 11.77 -6.19
CA SER A 499 -1.05 13.09 -5.86
C SER A 499 -1.64 13.10 -4.45
N GLU A 500 -2.46 12.10 -4.12
CA GLU A 500 -3.06 11.92 -2.81
C GLU A 500 -1.99 11.76 -1.71
N MET A 501 -0.90 11.03 -1.99
CA MET A 501 0.21 10.90 -1.04
C MET A 501 0.79 12.27 -0.66
N ILE A 502 1.14 13.12 -1.62
CA ILE A 502 1.68 14.47 -1.32
C ILE A 502 0.68 15.27 -0.47
N LYS A 503 -0.60 15.25 -0.84
CA LYS A 503 -1.65 15.99 -0.11
C LYS A 503 -1.80 15.48 1.32
N ARG A 504 -1.78 14.16 1.52
CA ARG A 504 -1.86 13.53 2.85
C ARG A 504 -0.66 13.89 3.72
N TYR A 505 0.56 13.80 3.19
CA TYR A 505 1.76 14.21 3.91
C TYR A 505 1.71 15.69 4.28
N ALA A 506 1.42 16.58 3.33
CA ALA A 506 1.38 18.01 3.57
C ALA A 506 0.35 18.40 4.64
N VAL A 507 -0.87 17.87 4.53
CA VAL A 507 -1.95 18.18 5.48
C VAL A 507 -1.64 17.56 6.85
N ALA A 508 -1.23 16.30 6.92
CA ALA A 508 -0.92 15.63 8.19
C ALA A 508 0.22 16.33 8.95
N LEU A 509 1.31 16.67 8.25
CA LEU A 509 2.42 17.40 8.85
C LEU A 509 1.99 18.79 9.32
N SER A 510 1.18 19.52 8.55
CA SER A 510 0.64 20.82 8.97
C SER A 510 -0.31 20.73 10.17
N GLU A 511 -0.93 19.57 10.37
CA GLU A 511 -1.76 19.28 11.54
C GLU A 511 -0.92 18.78 12.74
N GLY A 512 0.41 18.71 12.63
CA GLY A 512 1.30 18.32 13.72
C GLY A 512 1.49 16.81 13.88
N VAL A 513 1.16 16.00 12.86
CA VAL A 513 1.58 14.60 12.82
C VAL A 513 3.08 14.56 12.52
N GLU A 514 3.86 13.87 13.36
CA GLU A 514 5.32 13.89 13.26
C GLU A 514 5.89 12.81 12.34
N LYS A 515 5.33 11.59 12.40
CA LYS A 515 5.79 10.44 11.60
C LYS A 515 4.63 9.79 10.87
N ILE A 516 4.88 9.39 9.64
CA ILE A 516 3.90 8.76 8.76
C ILE A 516 4.51 7.51 8.17
N PHE A 517 3.89 6.36 8.44
CA PHE A 517 4.32 5.06 7.95
C PHE A 517 3.38 4.62 6.84
N TRP A 518 3.89 4.56 5.61
CA TRP A 518 3.10 4.05 4.51
C TRP A 518 2.87 2.55 4.64
N ALA A 519 1.63 2.11 4.45
CA ALA A 519 1.20 0.73 4.59
C ALA A 519 0.23 0.34 3.44
N TRP A 520 0.15 -0.92 3.04
CA TRP A 520 0.92 -2.07 3.53
C TRP A 520 2.05 -2.42 2.55
N GLY A 521 3.29 -2.24 3.02
CA GLY A 521 4.52 -2.63 2.32
C GLY A 521 5.05 -1.62 1.31
N MET A 522 6.38 -1.61 1.16
CA MET A 522 7.06 -0.97 0.02
C MET A 522 6.64 -1.58 -1.32
N LYS A 523 6.39 -2.89 -1.32
CA LYS A 523 5.90 -3.67 -2.45
C LYS A 523 4.47 -4.13 -2.19
N GLU A 524 3.68 -4.20 -3.25
CA GLU A 524 2.33 -4.78 -3.25
C GLU A 524 2.31 -6.24 -2.75
N GLY A 525 1.09 -6.70 -2.42
CA GLY A 525 0.82 -8.05 -1.96
C GLY A 525 0.79 -8.18 -0.43
N PHE A 526 -0.38 -7.99 0.18
CA PHE A 526 -0.59 -8.14 1.62
C PHE A 526 -1.55 -9.30 1.93
N GLY A 527 -1.13 -10.20 2.83
CA GLY A 527 -1.98 -11.31 3.25
C GLY A 527 -2.13 -12.36 2.14
N ASN A 528 -3.31 -12.46 1.55
CA ASN A 528 -3.59 -13.42 0.48
C ASN A 528 -3.57 -12.71 -0.87
N ILE A 529 -2.39 -12.68 -1.49
CA ILE A 529 -2.06 -12.10 -2.80
C ILE A 529 -2.95 -12.55 -3.99
N ASN A 530 -3.89 -13.46 -3.75
CA ASN A 530 -4.85 -13.95 -4.72
C ASN A 530 -6.26 -13.36 -4.59
N ASP A 531 -6.55 -12.55 -3.57
CA ASP A 531 -7.85 -11.88 -3.48
C ASP A 531 -7.86 -10.45 -4.04
N ASN A 532 -6.69 -9.84 -4.29
CA ASN A 532 -6.59 -8.51 -4.91
C ASN A 532 -7.37 -7.47 -4.10
N ASP A 533 -7.22 -7.52 -2.77
CA ASP A 533 -7.92 -6.60 -1.88
C ASP A 533 -7.28 -5.20 -1.88
N PHE A 534 -7.82 -4.29 -1.07
CA PHE A 534 -7.29 -2.93 -0.94
C PHE A 534 -5.78 -2.90 -0.64
N PHE A 535 -5.31 -3.74 0.28
CA PHE A 535 -3.94 -3.70 0.79
C PHE A 535 -2.95 -4.36 -0.17
N ASP A 536 -3.42 -5.27 -1.02
CA ASP A 536 -2.62 -5.76 -2.15
C ASP A 536 -2.19 -4.64 -3.10
N ASN A 537 -2.91 -3.51 -3.12
CA ASN A 537 -2.74 -2.47 -4.13
C ASN A 537 -2.10 -1.15 -3.59
N THR A 538 -1.64 -1.13 -2.34
CA THR A 538 -1.10 0.08 -1.68
C THR A 538 0.39 0.30 -1.90
N GLY A 539 1.14 -0.71 -2.31
CA GLY A 539 2.59 -0.65 -2.44
C GLY A 539 3.09 0.35 -3.49
N PHE A 540 4.34 0.77 -3.36
CA PHE A 540 5.02 1.67 -4.31
C PHE A 540 5.64 0.90 -5.48
N ILE A 541 5.73 -0.41 -5.36
CA ILE A 541 6.33 -1.31 -6.33
C ILE A 541 5.35 -2.44 -6.60
N TYR A 542 5.17 -2.74 -7.88
CA TYR A 542 4.36 -3.84 -8.35
C TYR A 542 4.91 -5.20 -7.91
N ASP A 543 4.02 -6.14 -7.59
CA ASP A 543 4.37 -7.50 -7.21
C ASP A 543 4.34 -8.51 -8.36
N GLY A 544 3.88 -8.08 -9.53
CA GLY A 544 3.71 -8.90 -10.72
C GLY A 544 2.35 -9.59 -10.79
N ILE A 545 1.41 -9.25 -9.91
CA ILE A 545 0.17 -9.97 -9.70
C ILE A 545 -1.03 -9.02 -9.85
N GLY A 546 -1.84 -9.28 -10.88
CA GLY A 546 -3.12 -8.57 -11.06
C GLY A 546 -3.40 -8.23 -12.52
N PRO A 547 -4.61 -7.74 -12.82
CA PRO A 547 -5.01 -7.41 -14.19
C PRO A 547 -4.31 -6.15 -14.74
N ASN A 548 -3.84 -5.26 -13.87
CA ASN A 548 -3.21 -3.97 -14.21
C ASN A 548 -1.78 -3.85 -13.68
N ASP A 549 -1.13 -4.99 -13.45
CA ASP A 549 0.26 -5.08 -13.00
C ASP A 549 1.19 -5.28 -14.23
N PRO A 550 2.13 -4.37 -14.50
CA PRO A 550 3.05 -4.47 -15.63
C PRO A 550 4.24 -5.43 -15.41
N GLY A 551 4.43 -5.93 -14.20
CA GLY A 551 5.49 -6.88 -13.83
C GLY A 551 6.07 -6.63 -12.43
N ASN A 552 6.56 -7.71 -11.83
CA ASN A 552 7.21 -7.69 -10.51
C ASN A 552 8.42 -6.76 -10.46
N GLY A 553 8.51 -5.93 -9.41
CA GLY A 553 9.64 -5.01 -9.18
C GLY A 553 9.53 -3.69 -9.95
N ILE A 554 8.45 -3.48 -10.71
CA ILE A 554 8.25 -2.23 -11.44
C ILE A 554 7.80 -1.15 -10.46
N LYS A 555 8.56 -0.06 -10.39
CA LYS A 555 8.26 1.11 -9.55
C LYS A 555 7.06 1.87 -10.12
N LYS A 556 6.10 2.23 -9.28
CA LYS A 556 4.96 3.07 -9.63
C LYS A 556 5.31 4.55 -9.65
N ASN A 557 4.40 5.39 -10.16
CA ASN A 557 4.51 6.84 -10.13
C ASN A 557 4.77 7.37 -8.71
N ILE A 558 4.04 6.83 -7.72
CA ILE A 558 4.16 7.21 -6.31
C ILE A 558 5.60 7.04 -5.75
N TYR A 559 6.35 6.04 -6.23
CA TYR A 559 7.75 5.82 -5.82
C TYR A 559 8.63 7.03 -6.14
N TYR A 560 8.58 7.50 -7.39
CA TYR A 560 9.39 8.63 -7.84
C TYR A 560 8.91 9.95 -7.23
N THR A 561 7.60 10.09 -7.07
CA THR A 561 6.97 11.24 -6.40
C THR A 561 7.41 11.35 -4.94
N HIS A 562 7.45 10.23 -4.20
CA HIS A 562 7.95 10.19 -2.82
C HIS A 562 9.43 10.53 -2.76
N LYS A 563 10.23 9.95 -3.67
CA LYS A 563 11.66 10.25 -3.75
C LYS A 563 11.92 11.76 -3.93
N LYS A 564 11.17 12.42 -4.82
CA LYS A 564 11.28 13.87 -5.03
C LYS A 564 10.85 14.66 -3.78
N MET A 565 9.78 14.25 -3.11
CA MET A 565 9.35 14.84 -1.84
C MET A 565 10.44 14.74 -0.78
N ALA A 566 11.01 13.55 -0.54
CA ALA A 566 12.08 13.36 0.45
C ALA A 566 13.35 14.16 0.10
N GLN A 567 13.72 14.24 -1.19
CA GLN A 567 14.84 15.04 -1.67
C GLN A 567 14.66 16.55 -1.45
N LEU A 568 13.43 17.05 -1.47
CA LEU A 568 13.15 18.46 -1.17
C LEU A 568 13.06 18.68 0.34
N LEU A 569 12.30 17.86 1.04
CA LEU A 569 12.02 18.05 2.46
C LEU A 569 13.22 17.77 3.37
N GLN A 570 14.32 17.19 2.88
CA GLN A 570 15.59 17.15 3.65
C GLN A 570 16.16 18.55 4.01
N TYR A 571 15.68 19.61 3.36
CA TYR A 571 16.07 21.01 3.65
C TYR A 571 15.08 21.74 4.58
N TRP A 572 13.96 21.12 4.92
CA TRP A 572 13.01 21.64 5.90
C TRP A 572 13.63 21.61 7.30
N ASP A 573 13.29 22.59 8.14
CA ASP A 573 13.76 22.70 9.52
C ASP A 573 13.10 21.73 10.51
N GLY A 574 12.10 20.96 10.08
CA GLY A 574 11.37 19.98 10.90
C GLY A 574 10.20 20.55 11.71
N ASN A 575 9.98 21.87 11.69
CA ASN A 575 8.85 22.50 12.40
C ASN A 575 7.55 22.44 11.60
N VAL A 576 6.40 22.37 12.29
CA VAL A 576 5.07 22.28 11.68
C VAL A 576 4.93 23.22 10.46
N PRO A 577 4.65 22.69 9.25
CA PRO A 577 4.50 23.50 8.05
C PRO A 577 3.40 24.55 8.17
N GLU A 578 3.64 25.74 7.65
CA GLU A 578 2.65 26.82 7.64
C GLU A 578 1.63 26.61 6.52
N LYS A 579 0.35 26.67 6.85
CA LYS A 579 -0.71 26.77 5.86
C LYS A 579 -0.79 28.22 5.34
N ILE A 580 -0.66 28.40 4.02
CA ILE A 580 -0.71 29.72 3.39
C ILE A 580 -2.12 30.00 2.88
N GLU A 581 -2.69 31.13 3.28
CA GLU A 581 -3.99 31.58 2.79
C GLU A 581 -3.85 32.37 1.48
N ILE A 582 -4.05 31.69 0.35
CA ILE A 582 -3.89 32.28 -1.00
C ILE A 582 -5.24 32.48 -1.71
N GLY A 583 -6.31 31.89 -1.18
CA GLY A 583 -7.67 32.08 -1.67
C GLY A 583 -8.54 30.83 -1.55
N LYS A 584 -9.78 30.95 -2.02
CA LYS A 584 -10.76 29.86 -1.93
C LYS A 584 -10.33 28.65 -2.78
N ASN A 585 -10.46 27.46 -2.19
CA ASN A 585 -10.13 26.16 -2.81
C ASN A 585 -8.66 26.03 -3.24
N ILE A 586 -7.77 26.85 -2.68
CA ILE A 586 -6.32 26.75 -2.88
C ILE A 586 -5.72 26.23 -1.58
N PHE A 587 -4.90 25.20 -1.69
CA PHE A 587 -4.21 24.59 -0.57
C PHE A 587 -2.73 24.78 -0.81
N ALA A 588 -2.04 25.40 0.15
CA ALA A 588 -0.62 25.66 0.07
C ALA A 588 0.01 25.51 1.45
N TYR A 589 1.14 24.80 1.53
CA TYR A 589 1.84 24.50 2.77
C TYR A 589 3.33 24.79 2.62
N ARG A 590 3.87 25.70 3.45
CA ARG A 590 5.27 26.11 3.46
C ARG A 590 6.07 25.31 4.50
N PHE A 591 7.06 24.58 4.01
CA PHE A 591 8.12 23.93 4.78
C PHE A 591 9.32 24.87 4.84
N ARG A 592 9.52 25.56 5.96
CA ARG A 592 10.58 26.56 6.12
C ARG A 592 11.98 25.94 6.10
N PHE A 593 12.95 26.68 5.56
CA PHE A 593 14.36 26.32 5.73
C PHE A 593 14.88 26.65 7.13
N ASN A 594 14.25 27.63 7.78
CA ASN A 594 14.54 28.13 9.11
C ASN A 594 13.27 28.80 9.66
N SER A 595 12.86 28.47 10.89
CA SER A 595 11.71 29.05 11.57
C SER A 595 11.69 30.59 11.63
N LEU A 596 12.87 31.23 11.55
CA LEU A 596 13.02 32.70 11.58
C LEU A 596 12.89 33.35 10.20
N GLU A 597 12.80 32.55 9.13
CA GLU A 597 12.75 33.02 7.75
C GLU A 597 11.38 32.73 7.12
N ASP A 598 10.88 33.67 6.32
CA ASP A 598 9.65 33.47 5.52
C ASP A 598 9.98 32.97 4.11
N VAL A 599 10.90 32.02 4.02
CA VAL A 599 11.23 31.30 2.78
C VAL A 599 11.33 29.81 3.05
N GLY A 600 10.95 29.02 2.06
CA GLY A 600 11.06 27.58 2.14
C GLY A 600 10.65 26.87 0.86
N ILE A 601 10.19 25.64 1.05
CA ILE A 601 9.56 24.83 0.00
C ILE A 601 8.06 24.86 0.24
N ILE A 602 7.30 25.30 -0.75
CA ILE A 602 5.84 25.31 -0.70
C ILE A 602 5.34 24.16 -1.57
N THR A 603 4.38 23.38 -1.09
CA THR A 603 3.54 22.56 -1.97
C THR A 603 2.17 23.18 -2.12
N ALA A 604 1.62 23.20 -3.33
CA ALA A 604 0.33 23.83 -3.60
C ALA A 604 -0.50 23.11 -4.67
N TRP A 605 -1.83 23.17 -4.54
CA TRP A 605 -2.82 22.67 -5.50
C TRP A 605 -4.17 23.39 -5.36
N ILE A 606 -5.07 23.16 -6.31
CA ILE A 606 -6.49 23.56 -6.23
C ILE A 606 -7.41 22.34 -6.02
N ASP A 607 -8.56 22.56 -5.38
CA ASP A 607 -9.64 21.56 -5.27
C ASP A 607 -10.97 22.23 -5.64
N ASP A 608 -11.23 22.34 -6.95
CA ASP A 608 -12.48 22.87 -7.51
C ASP A 608 -13.50 21.75 -7.77
#